data_AF-A0A968UDQ7-F1
#
_entry.id   AF-A0A968UDQ7-F1
#
_cell.length_a   1.000
_cell.length_b   1.000
_cell.length_c   1.000
_cell.angle_alpha   90.00
_cell.angle_beta   90.00
_cell.angle_gamma   90.00
#
_symmetry.space_group_name_H-M   'P 1'
#
loop_
_entity.id
_entity.type
_entity.pdbx_description
1 polymer ?
#
loop_
_entity_poly.entity_id
_entity_poly.type
_entity_poly.pdbx_seq_one_letter_code
_entity_poly.pdbx_strand_id
1 'polypeptide(L)' 'MHTQLLMLGQLLDDRYQVIQTVEASRYVQIYIAKDVTQPGAPQCKISCFRPVSNDYASLEAAREIFSERSAKTISAQ' A
#
# COMPACT_ATOMS: atom_id res chain seq x y z
N MET A 1 12.58 -14.38 -3.97
CA MET A 1 11.50 -13.56 -4.56
C MET A 1 11.60 -12.17 -3.94
N HIS A 2 12.14 -11.20 -4.69
CA HIS A 2 12.56 -9.89 -4.19
C HIS A 2 11.37 -8.93 -4.26
N THR A 3 10.68 -8.68 -3.14
CA THR A 3 9.51 -7.77 -3.13
C THR A 3 9.98 -6.32 -3.16
N GLN A 4 9.57 -5.65 -4.22
CA GLN A 4 9.92 -4.29 -4.66
C GLN A 4 10.03 -3.29 -3.52
N LEU A 5 11.24 -2.78 -3.31
CA LEU A 5 11.50 -1.55 -2.58
C LEU A 5 11.10 -0.39 -3.49
N LEU A 6 10.36 0.61 -3.00
CA LEU A 6 10.17 1.83 -3.77
C LEU A 6 11.54 2.46 -3.96
N MET A 7 11.96 2.63 -5.21
CA MET A 7 13.27 3.20 -5.52
C MET A 7 13.28 4.69 -5.21
N LEU A 8 14.41 5.19 -4.70
CA LEU A 8 14.61 6.63 -4.56
C LEU A 8 14.44 7.29 -5.93
N GLY A 9 13.66 8.36 -5.99
CA GLY A 9 13.27 9.05 -7.22
C GLY A 9 12.02 8.50 -7.91
N GLN A 10 11.46 7.37 -7.46
CA GLN A 10 10.23 6.83 -8.03
C GLN A 10 9.03 7.72 -7.69
N LEU A 11 8.16 7.93 -8.69
CA LEU A 11 6.86 8.59 -8.50
C LEU A 11 5.81 7.56 -8.05
N LEU A 12 5.17 7.85 -6.93
CA LEU A 12 3.96 7.17 -6.47
C LEU A 12 2.76 7.96 -6.98
N ASP A 13 1.86 7.29 -7.69
CA ASP A 13 0.62 7.88 -8.20
C ASP A 13 0.87 9.12 -9.08
N ASP A 14 2.02 9.17 -9.77
CA ASP A 14 2.51 10.34 -10.53
C ASP A 14 2.56 11.66 -9.75
N ARG A 15 2.47 11.59 -8.42
CA ARG A 15 2.30 12.74 -7.53
C ARG A 15 3.36 12.85 -6.45
N TYR A 16 3.74 11.74 -5.84
CA TYR A 16 4.69 11.75 -4.74
C TYR A 16 6.02 11.15 -5.18
N GLN A 17 7.05 11.98 -5.34
CA GLN A 17 8.37 11.52 -5.70
C GLN A 17 9.13 11.10 -4.44
N VAL A 18 9.47 9.81 -4.30
CA VAL A 18 10.25 9.29 -3.17
C VAL A 18 11.62 9.95 -3.15
N ILE A 19 11.97 10.57 -2.02
CA ILE A 19 13.27 11.23 -1.83
C ILE A 19 14.17 10.48 -0.83
N GLN A 20 13.60 9.76 0.12
CA GLN A 20 14.37 9.03 1.13
C GLN A 20 13.57 7.87 1.72
N THR A 21 14.25 6.79 2.12
CA THR A 21 13.69 5.75 3.00
C THR A 21 14.01 6.11 4.45
N VAL A 22 12.98 6.20 5.29
CA VAL A 22 13.12 6.49 6.72
C VAL A 22 13.33 5.20 7.49
N GLU A 23 12.47 4.22 7.24
CA GLU A 23 12.44 2.98 8.00
C GLU A 23 11.98 1.84 7.11
N ALA A 24 12.62 0.68 7.23
CA ALA A 24 12.26 -0.51 6.47
C ALA A 24 12.15 -1.72 7.39
N SER A 25 10.92 -2.16 7.61
CA SER A 25 10.57 -3.37 8.34
C SER A 25 10.05 -4.44 7.39
N ARG A 26 9.94 -5.68 7.88
CA ARG A 26 9.38 -6.82 7.14
C ARG A 26 7.99 -6.54 6.56
N TYR A 27 7.18 -5.78 7.30
CA TYR A 27 5.76 -5.56 7.00
C TYR A 27 5.43 -4.12 6.62
N VAL A 28 6.23 -3.15 7.08
CA VAL A 28 5.98 -1.72 6.86
C VAL A 28 7.24 -1.06 6.36
N GLN A 29 7.10 -0.09 5.50
CA GLN A 29 8.20 0.71 5.01
C GLN A 29 7.78 2.17 4.92
N ILE A 30 8.58 3.02 5.54
CA ILE A 30 8.31 4.44 5.67
C ILE A 30 9.29 5.19 4.78
N TYR A 31 8.77 6.07 3.94
CA TYR A 31 9.51 6.89 3.00
C TYR A 31 9.19 8.36 3.23
N ILE A 32 10.13 9.24 2.93
CA ILE A 32 9.83 10.65 2.66
C ILE A 32 9.70 10.78 1.15
N ALA A 33 8.62 11.39 0.70
CA ALA A 33 8.40 11.78 -0.68
C ALA A 33 8.05 13.26 -0.76
N LYS A 34 8.27 13.91 -1.89
CA LYS A 34 7.79 15.28 -2.14
C LYS A 34 6.58 15.23 -3.06
N ASP A 35 5.56 16.00 -2.75
CA ASP A 35 4.40 16.17 -3.62
C ASP A 35 4.79 17.07 -4.80
N VAL A 36 5.03 16.52 -5.99
CA VAL A 36 5.44 17.32 -7.15
C VAL A 36 4.28 18.06 -7.82
N THR A 37 3.03 17.76 -7.43
CA THR A 37 1.83 18.41 -7.97
C THR A 37 1.52 19.73 -7.29
N GLN A 38 2.00 19.93 -6.07
CA GLN A 38 1.84 21.18 -5.34
C GLN A 38 3.01 22.15 -5.60
N PRO A 39 2.72 23.44 -5.85
CA PRO A 39 3.75 24.46 -5.96
C PRO A 39 4.50 24.57 -4.62
N GLY A 40 5.83 24.42 -4.66
CA GLY A 40 6.69 24.36 -3.47
C GLY A 40 7.09 22.96 -3.00
N ALA A 41 6.57 21.91 -3.65
CA ALA A 41 6.95 20.52 -3.46
C ALA A 41 7.07 20.07 -1.98
N PRO A 42 6.00 20.16 -1.18
CA PRO A 42 6.05 19.84 0.24
C PRO A 42 6.45 18.38 0.47
N GLN A 43 7.26 18.16 1.51
CA GLN A 43 7.68 16.82 1.90
C GLN A 43 6.60 16.13 2.73
N CYS A 44 6.29 14.90 2.38
CA CYS A 44 5.30 14.04 3.04
C CYS A 44 5.95 12.72 3.45
N LYS A 45 5.56 12.21 4.62
CA LYS A 45 5.94 10.88 5.08
C LYS A 45 4.90 9.87 4.61
N ILE A 46 5.34 8.88 3.83
CA ILE A 46 4.51 7.83 3.26
C ILE A 46 4.83 6.51 3.96
N SER A 47 3.83 5.88 4.56
CA SER A 47 3.95 4.55 5.16
C SER A 47 3.29 3.52 4.25
N CYS A 48 4.08 2.65 3.64
CA CYS A 48 3.62 1.57 2.79
C CYS A 48 3.67 0.25 3.56
N PHE A 49 2.54 -0.45 3.64
CA PHE A 49 2.50 -1.82 4.13
C PHE A 49 2.87 -2.77 2.99
N ARG A 50 3.86 -3.63 3.22
CA ARG A 50 4.21 -4.70 2.28
C ARG A 50 3.32 -5.91 2.54
N PRO A 51 2.47 -6.32 1.59
CA PRO A 51 1.88 -7.65 1.65
C PRO A 51 3.01 -8.67 1.50
N VAL A 52 3.06 -9.65 2.42
CA VAL A 52 4.08 -10.71 2.44
C VAL A 52 3.94 -11.64 1.22
N SER A 53 2.81 -11.56 0.52
CA SER A 53 2.48 -12.37 -0.63
C SER A 53 1.78 -11.46 -1.65
N ASN A 54 2.35 -11.31 -2.85
CA ASN A 54 1.64 -10.76 -4.02
C ASN A 54 0.74 -11.83 -4.66
N ASP A 55 0.25 -12.76 -3.84
CA ASP A 55 -0.52 -13.89 -4.29
C ASP A 55 -1.96 -13.42 -4.49
N TYR A 56 -2.35 -13.31 -5.76
CA TYR A 56 -3.69 -12.93 -6.17
C TYR A 56 -4.76 -13.80 -5.48
N ALA A 57 -4.42 -15.05 -5.11
CA ALA A 57 -5.31 -15.94 -4.38
C ALA A 57 -5.56 -15.51 -2.93
N SER A 58 -4.63 -14.80 -2.27
CA SER A 58 -4.85 -14.27 -0.92
C SER A 58 -5.79 -13.06 -0.92
N LEU A 59 -5.74 -12.24 -1.97
CA LEU A 59 -6.66 -11.11 -2.17
C LEU A 59 -8.05 -11.58 -2.63
N GLU A 60 -8.13 -12.58 -3.52
CA GLU A 60 -9.42 -13.18 -3.90
C GLU A 60 -10.05 -13.96 -2.74
N ALA A 61 -9.28 -14.75 -1.98
CA ALA A 61 -9.81 -15.44 -0.79
C ALA A 61 -10.32 -14.44 0.27
N ALA A 62 -9.61 -13.33 0.50
CA ALA A 62 -10.09 -12.28 1.39
C ALA A 62 -11.38 -11.62 0.85
N ARG A 63 -11.51 -11.44 -0.47
CA ARG A 63 -12.71 -10.90 -1.13
C ARG A 63 -13.90 -11.88 -1.06
N GLU A 64 -13.66 -13.18 -1.24
CA GLU A 64 -14.68 -14.23 -1.12
C GLU A 64 -15.18 -14.36 0.32
N ILE A 65 -14.29 -14.40 1.32
CA ILE A 65 -14.66 -14.43 2.75
C ILE A 65 -15.49 -13.20 3.14
N PHE A 66 -15.16 -12.02 2.60
CA PHE A 66 -15.92 -10.81 2.85
C PHE A 66 -17.31 -10.86 2.20
N SER A 67 -17.40 -11.38 0.98
CA SER A 67 -18.66 -11.49 0.24
C SER A 67 -19.60 -12.56 0.81
N GLU A 68 -19.07 -13.67 1.35
CA GLU A 68 -19.88 -14.69 2.03
C GLU A 68 -20.43 -14.22 3.38
N ARG A 69 -19.72 -13.35 4.11
CA ARG A 69 -20.18 -12.86 5.42
C ARG A 69 -21.26 -11.78 5.36
N SER A 70 -21.36 -11.00 4.29
CA SER A 70 -22.40 -9.96 4.15
C SER A 70 -23.78 -10.49 3.73
N ALA A 71 -23.91 -11.76 3.35
CA ALA A 71 -25.20 -12.33 2.91
C ALA A 71 -25.97 -13.09 4.01
N LYS A 72 -25.39 -13.30 5.20
CA LYS A 72 -26.00 -14.10 6.27
C LYS A 72 -26.51 -13.29 7.47
N THR A 73 -26.96 -12.07 7.20
CA THR A 73 -27.74 -11.25 8.16
C THR A 73 -29.09 -10.82 7.58
N ILE A 74 -29.77 -11.66 6.78
CA ILE A 74 -31.20 -11.44 6.50
C ILE A 74 -31.91 -12.74 6.05
N SER A 75 -32.28 -13.60 7.01
CA SER A 75 -33.40 -14.57 6.99
C SER A 75 -33.11 -15.63 8.05
N ALA A 76 -33.74 -15.51 9.21
CA ALA A 76 -35.01 -16.17 9.51
C ALA A 76 -34.79 -17.62 9.97
N GLN A 77 -34.80 -17.81 11.29
CA GLN A 77 -35.74 -18.65 12.06
C GLN A 77 -35.18 -18.87 13.47
#